data_AF-A0AB73T298-F1
#
_entry.id   AF-A0AB73T298-F1
#
_cell.length_a   1.000
_cell.length_b   1.000
_cell.length_c   1.000
_cell.angle_alpha   90.00
_cell.angle_beta   90.00
_cell.angle_gamma   90.00
#
_symmetry.space_group_name_H-M   'P 1'
#
loop_
_entity.id
_entity.type
_entity.pdbx_description
1 polymer ?
#
loop_
_entity_poly.entity_id
_entity_poly.type
_entity_poly.pdbx_seq_one_letter_code
_entity_poly.pdbx_strand_id
1 'polypeptide(L)'
;MMLSDKENIPAKYIHELDASAEIKENDIFITQTTDSPINTTHKTSFAQLLNNIKSWLMQSMPFIYLNGITGNIQAQINNLKTRLDASDEAAGHLTSTVQNLSAQVSEVIQKFYPIGSLYLTTVSTNPKQLFGFGTWTLWGSGRVPVGVSTGDSDFNTVEKTGGAKTVSAAHSHTVNSHTHVTGNHVLTVSEMPQHRHDVLTEWTVLPGSFPSNQLVSPTEQTYASVSGVKAGTRYPLPETSQYVGNSAAHNHGNTGSASPGTSSSLGNITNLQPYITCYMWKRTK
;
A
#
# COMPACT_ATOMS: atom_id res chain seq x y z
N MET A 1 18.35 -90.83 -49.11
CA MET A 1 17.33 -91.91 -49.05
C MET A 1 16.13 -91.41 -49.82
N MET A 2 15.69 -92.15 -50.85
CA MET A 2 14.49 -92.01 -51.72
C MET A 2 13.99 -90.62 -52.17
N LEU A 3 13.58 -90.55 -53.44
CA LEU A 3 12.93 -89.40 -54.08
C LEU A 3 11.42 -89.65 -54.18
N SER A 4 10.63 -88.84 -53.48
CA SER A 4 9.23 -88.52 -53.81
C SER A 4 8.90 -87.18 -53.10
N ASP A 5 8.05 -86.30 -53.60
CA ASP A 5 7.23 -86.31 -54.82
C ASP A 5 7.42 -85.00 -55.62
N LYS A 6 7.17 -85.03 -56.93
CA LYS A 6 7.08 -83.81 -57.75
C LYS A 6 5.62 -83.44 -57.97
N GLU A 7 5.21 -82.28 -57.48
CA GLU A 7 3.87 -81.76 -57.75
C GLU A 7 3.64 -81.45 -59.24
N ASN A 8 2.37 -81.49 -59.62
CA ASN A 8 1.89 -81.47 -61.01
C ASN A 8 1.92 -80.06 -61.61
N ILE A 9 2.94 -79.77 -62.44
CA ILE A 9 3.00 -78.55 -63.26
C ILE A 9 2.53 -78.88 -64.69
N PRO A 10 1.36 -78.38 -65.15
CA PRO A 10 0.88 -78.64 -66.50
C PRO A 10 1.67 -77.85 -67.55
N ALA A 11 2.34 -78.56 -68.46
CA ALA A 11 3.02 -77.95 -69.60
C ALA A 11 2.01 -77.29 -70.56
N LYS A 12 2.33 -76.08 -71.04
CA LYS A 12 1.48 -75.31 -71.95
C LYS A 12 2.31 -74.70 -73.08
N TYR A 13 1.96 -75.04 -74.32
CA TYR A 13 2.76 -74.79 -75.52
C TYR A 13 2.55 -73.39 -76.14
N ILE A 14 3.45 -73.02 -77.07
CA ILE A 14 3.75 -71.63 -77.49
C ILE A 14 4.01 -71.61 -79.03
N HIS A 15 3.52 -70.60 -79.78
CA HIS A 15 3.07 -70.67 -81.21
C HIS A 15 3.00 -69.28 -81.96
N GLU A 16 3.52 -68.90 -83.16
CA GLU A 16 4.36 -69.46 -84.28
C GLU A 16 5.26 -68.36 -84.99
N LEU A 17 6.26 -68.70 -85.85
CA LEU A 17 7.03 -67.81 -86.77
C LEU A 17 7.17 -68.27 -88.27
N ASP A 18 7.48 -67.33 -89.19
CA ASP A 18 7.56 -67.51 -90.66
C ASP A 18 8.93 -68.04 -91.16
N ALA A 19 8.91 -69.02 -92.08
CA ALA A 19 10.10 -69.69 -92.62
C ALA A 19 10.98 -68.84 -93.57
N SER A 20 10.56 -67.62 -93.92
CA SER A 20 11.29 -66.68 -94.79
C SER A 20 11.94 -65.50 -94.06
N ALA A 21 11.77 -65.42 -92.73
CA ALA A 21 12.33 -64.33 -91.92
C ALA A 21 13.81 -64.56 -91.55
N GLU A 22 14.63 -63.50 -91.67
CA GLU A 22 16.02 -63.51 -91.17
C GLU A 22 16.02 -63.46 -89.63
N ILE A 23 16.46 -64.56 -89.02
CA ILE A 23 16.53 -64.74 -87.57
C ILE A 23 17.66 -63.91 -86.98
N LYS A 24 17.36 -63.04 -86.01
CA LYS A 24 18.35 -62.23 -85.30
C LYS A 24 18.63 -62.81 -83.92
N GLU A 25 19.84 -62.57 -83.44
CA GLU A 25 20.38 -63.13 -82.17
C GLU A 25 19.58 -62.73 -80.91
N ASN A 26 18.65 -61.78 -81.03
CA ASN A 26 17.76 -61.32 -79.95
C ASN A 26 16.27 -61.69 -80.15
N ASP A 27 15.92 -62.47 -81.18
CA ASP A 27 14.53 -62.85 -81.45
C ASP A 27 14.08 -64.04 -80.56
N ILE A 28 12.84 -63.99 -80.06
CA ILE A 28 12.29 -65.01 -79.15
C ILE A 28 11.32 -65.91 -79.91
N PHE A 29 11.69 -67.19 -80.04
CA PHE A 29 10.93 -68.20 -80.78
C PHE A 29 9.77 -68.80 -79.99
N ILE A 30 8.71 -69.08 -80.73
CA ILE A 30 7.35 -69.35 -80.29
C ILE A 30 6.77 -70.18 -81.47
N THR A 31 6.39 -71.47 -81.32
CA THR A 31 6.39 -72.49 -82.43
C THR A 31 5.10 -73.31 -82.69
N GLN A 32 4.48 -73.08 -83.86
CA GLN A 32 3.26 -73.64 -84.52
C GLN A 32 3.27 -75.05 -85.11
N THR A 33 3.29 -76.13 -84.33
CA THR A 33 3.11 -77.49 -84.92
C THR A 33 1.66 -77.72 -85.42
N THR A 34 1.31 -77.14 -86.57
CA THR A 34 -0.02 -77.22 -87.21
C THR A 34 -0.11 -78.43 -88.14
N ASP A 35 -0.39 -79.60 -87.58
CA ASP A 35 -0.96 -80.74 -88.31
C ASP A 35 -2.32 -81.14 -87.69
N SER A 36 -3.09 -80.11 -87.32
CA SER A 36 -4.40 -80.21 -86.67
C SER A 36 -5.21 -78.92 -86.87
N PRO A 37 -6.54 -78.99 -86.94
CA PRO A 37 -7.39 -77.82 -87.20
C PRO A 37 -7.28 -76.76 -86.11
N ILE A 38 -7.47 -75.49 -86.50
CA ILE A 38 -7.24 -74.30 -85.66
C ILE A 38 -8.04 -74.40 -84.35
N ASN A 39 -7.34 -74.69 -83.25
CA ASN A 39 -7.92 -74.72 -81.91
C ASN A 39 -8.19 -73.29 -81.41
N THR A 40 -9.40 -72.81 -81.66
CA THR A 40 -9.85 -71.46 -81.30
C THR A 40 -10.02 -71.23 -79.79
N THR A 41 -9.98 -72.30 -78.97
CA THR A 41 -10.26 -72.28 -77.53
C THR A 41 -9.19 -71.56 -76.69
N HIS A 42 -8.01 -71.29 -77.23
CA HIS A 42 -6.86 -70.76 -76.47
C HIS A 42 -6.27 -69.44 -77.00
N LYS A 43 -7.11 -68.57 -77.55
CA LYS A 43 -6.72 -67.17 -77.81
C LYS A 43 -6.35 -66.48 -76.51
N THR A 44 -5.12 -65.95 -76.43
CA THR A 44 -4.66 -65.11 -75.31
C THR A 44 -4.28 -63.73 -75.86
N SER A 45 -4.51 -62.67 -75.10
CA SER A 45 -4.16 -61.32 -75.56
C SER A 45 -2.66 -61.07 -75.44
N PHE A 46 -2.13 -60.13 -76.22
CA PHE A 46 -0.72 -59.70 -76.10
C PHE A 46 -0.40 -59.21 -74.67
N ALA A 47 -1.36 -58.57 -74.00
CA ALA A 47 -1.24 -58.19 -72.59
C ALA A 47 -1.14 -59.42 -71.66
N GLN A 48 -1.90 -60.48 -71.92
CA GLN A 48 -1.81 -61.72 -71.14
C GLN A 48 -0.47 -62.43 -71.36
N LEU A 49 0.04 -62.46 -72.60
CA LEU A 49 1.39 -62.98 -72.91
C LEU A 49 2.48 -62.19 -72.17
N LEU A 50 2.43 -60.86 -72.22
CA LEU A 50 3.38 -59.99 -71.51
C LEU A 50 3.32 -60.19 -69.99
N ASN A 51 2.14 -60.42 -69.42
CA ASN A 51 1.97 -60.73 -68.00
C ASN A 51 2.54 -62.11 -67.64
N ASN A 52 2.39 -63.11 -68.52
CA ASN A 52 3.00 -64.44 -68.34
C ASN A 52 4.53 -64.36 -68.36
N ILE A 53 5.12 -63.61 -69.31
CA ILE A 53 6.57 -63.41 -69.42
C ILE A 53 7.12 -62.69 -68.17
N LYS A 54 6.46 -61.62 -67.71
CA LYS A 54 6.80 -60.94 -66.44
C LYS A 54 6.76 -61.91 -65.25
N SER A 55 5.71 -62.72 -65.16
CA SER A 55 5.56 -63.71 -64.08
C SER A 55 6.68 -64.76 -64.11
N TRP A 56 7.07 -65.23 -65.30
CA TRP A 56 8.16 -66.20 -65.47
C TRP A 56 9.54 -65.62 -65.10
N LEU A 57 9.86 -64.41 -65.58
CA LEU A 57 11.13 -63.74 -65.24
C LEU A 57 11.30 -63.55 -63.73
N MET A 58 10.24 -63.12 -63.03
CA MET A 58 10.21 -62.95 -61.57
C MET A 58 10.37 -64.26 -60.77
N GLN A 59 10.18 -65.42 -61.41
CA GLN A 59 10.38 -66.76 -60.83
C GLN A 59 11.75 -67.38 -61.17
N SER A 60 12.61 -66.67 -61.90
CA SER A 60 13.97 -67.14 -62.17
C SER A 60 14.94 -66.76 -61.04
N MET A 61 15.92 -67.63 -60.77
CA MET A 61 16.83 -67.55 -59.60
C MET A 61 17.39 -66.15 -59.28
N PRO A 62 17.97 -65.38 -60.22
CA PRO A 62 18.52 -64.06 -59.89
C PRO A 62 17.44 -63.04 -59.46
N PHE A 63 16.23 -63.14 -59.99
CA PHE A 63 15.11 -62.26 -59.62
C PHE A 63 14.46 -62.70 -58.30
N ILE A 64 14.48 -63.99 -57.94
CA ILE A 64 14.06 -64.48 -56.63
C ILE A 64 14.90 -63.85 -55.50
N TYR A 65 16.24 -63.82 -55.63
CA TYR A 65 17.10 -63.16 -54.65
C TYR A 65 16.80 -61.67 -54.51
N LEU A 66 16.62 -60.96 -55.63
CA LEU A 66 16.29 -59.53 -55.63
C LEU A 66 14.92 -59.24 -54.98
N ASN A 67 13.93 -60.09 -55.22
CA ASN A 67 12.61 -60.02 -54.59
C ASN A 67 12.71 -60.23 -53.07
N GLY A 68 13.44 -61.24 -52.61
CA GLY A 68 13.71 -61.48 -51.18
C GLY A 68 14.40 -60.31 -50.48
N ILE A 69 15.41 -59.71 -51.12
CA ILE A 69 16.08 -58.50 -50.61
C ILE A 69 15.07 -57.33 -50.49
N THR A 70 14.24 -57.13 -51.52
CA THR A 70 13.22 -56.05 -51.55
C THR A 70 12.20 -56.22 -50.43
N GLY A 71 11.68 -57.44 -50.22
CA GLY A 71 10.75 -57.75 -49.14
C GLY A 71 11.35 -57.53 -47.75
N ASN A 72 12.61 -57.94 -47.53
CA ASN A 72 13.33 -57.72 -46.27
C ASN A 72 13.54 -56.22 -45.98
N ILE A 73 13.90 -55.43 -46.99
CA ILE A 73 14.04 -53.97 -46.87
C ILE A 73 12.68 -53.33 -46.55
N GLN A 74 11.60 -53.74 -47.21
CA GLN A 74 10.26 -53.22 -46.92
C GLN A 74 9.81 -53.54 -45.48
N ALA A 75 10.11 -54.75 -44.96
CA ALA A 75 9.83 -55.11 -43.59
C ALA A 75 10.62 -54.24 -42.57
N GLN A 76 11.90 -53.95 -42.86
CA GLN A 76 12.72 -53.04 -42.05
C GLN A 76 12.20 -51.60 -42.07
N ILE A 77 11.83 -51.07 -43.24
CA ILE A 77 11.23 -49.74 -43.40
C ILE A 77 9.93 -49.64 -42.59
N ASN A 78 9.05 -50.65 -42.67
CA ASN A 78 7.80 -50.68 -41.92
C ASN A 78 8.06 -50.67 -40.40
N ASN A 79 9.02 -51.46 -39.91
CA ASN A 79 9.40 -51.47 -38.49
C ASN A 79 9.95 -50.10 -38.02
N LEU A 80 10.79 -49.46 -38.83
CA LEU A 80 11.32 -48.13 -38.53
C LEU A 80 10.21 -47.08 -38.49
N LYS A 81 9.23 -47.12 -39.41
CA LYS A 81 8.06 -46.24 -39.38
C LYS A 81 7.25 -46.42 -38.09
N THR A 82 6.86 -47.65 -37.73
CA THR A 82 6.07 -47.90 -36.50
C THR A 82 6.81 -47.40 -35.24
N ARG A 83 8.15 -47.46 -35.22
CA ARG A 83 8.97 -46.93 -34.12
C ARG A 83 9.09 -45.41 -34.10
N LEU A 84 9.02 -44.76 -35.27
CA LEU A 84 9.00 -43.30 -35.38
C LEU A 84 7.64 -42.76 -34.92
N ASP A 85 6.55 -43.31 -35.44
CA ASP A 85 5.18 -42.93 -35.08
C ASP A 85 4.98 -42.99 -33.55
N ALA A 86 5.35 -44.13 -32.93
CA ALA A 86 5.29 -44.32 -31.47
C ALA A 86 6.20 -43.37 -30.67
N SER A 87 7.26 -42.83 -31.27
CA SER A 87 8.13 -41.82 -30.66
C SER A 87 7.52 -40.42 -30.70
N ASP A 88 6.82 -40.07 -31.78
CA ASP A 88 6.12 -38.80 -31.92
C ASP A 88 4.90 -38.74 -30.98
N GLU A 89 4.18 -39.85 -30.84
CA GLU A 89 3.10 -40.02 -29.87
C GLU A 89 3.61 -39.89 -28.42
N ALA A 90 4.74 -40.52 -28.09
CA ALA A 90 5.39 -40.36 -26.78
C ALA A 90 5.85 -38.91 -26.52
N ALA A 91 6.37 -38.21 -27.53
CA ALA A 91 6.73 -36.79 -27.42
C ALA A 91 5.51 -35.88 -27.22
N GLY A 92 4.37 -36.19 -27.87
CA GLY A 92 3.08 -35.53 -27.64
C GLY A 92 2.56 -35.71 -26.22
N HIS A 93 2.65 -36.94 -25.69
CA HIS A 93 2.30 -37.23 -24.29
C HIS A 93 3.22 -36.50 -23.29
N LEU A 94 4.53 -36.47 -23.52
CA LEU A 94 5.49 -35.75 -22.67
C LEU A 94 5.20 -34.24 -22.66
N THR A 95 4.99 -33.66 -23.84
CA THR A 95 4.61 -32.24 -24.00
C THR A 95 3.34 -31.92 -23.21
N SER A 96 2.31 -32.77 -23.35
CA SER A 96 1.04 -32.63 -22.61
C SER A 96 1.24 -32.74 -21.10
N THR A 97 2.10 -33.65 -20.64
CA THR A 97 2.39 -33.84 -19.21
C THR A 97 3.11 -32.62 -18.62
N VAL A 98 4.10 -32.07 -19.32
CA VAL A 98 4.83 -30.86 -18.91
C VAL A 98 3.89 -29.65 -18.82
N GLN A 99 3.00 -29.47 -19.81
CA GLN A 99 2.00 -28.39 -19.78
C GLN A 99 1.02 -28.53 -18.61
N ASN A 100 0.49 -29.74 -18.37
CA ASN A 100 -0.40 -30.01 -17.24
C ASN A 100 0.29 -29.79 -15.89
N LEU A 101 1.54 -30.23 -15.72
CA LEU A 101 2.30 -30.00 -14.50
C LEU A 101 2.55 -28.50 -14.26
N SER A 102 2.90 -27.75 -15.31
CA SER A 102 3.07 -26.29 -15.22
C SER A 102 1.76 -25.58 -14.83
N ALA A 103 0.60 -26.06 -15.30
CA ALA A 103 -0.70 -25.53 -14.91
C ALA A 103 -1.01 -25.84 -13.44
N GLN A 104 -0.82 -27.10 -13.00
CA GLN A 104 -1.05 -27.52 -11.61
C GLN A 104 -0.17 -26.77 -10.61
N VAL A 105 1.11 -26.53 -10.92
CA VAL A 105 2.01 -25.72 -10.09
C VAL A 105 1.50 -24.28 -9.98
N SER A 106 1.04 -23.68 -11.08
CA SER A 106 0.43 -22.33 -11.08
C SER A 106 -0.84 -22.28 -10.23
N GLU A 107 -1.73 -23.27 -10.34
CA GLU A 107 -2.93 -23.37 -9.50
C GLU A 107 -2.62 -23.50 -8.00
N VAL A 108 -1.61 -24.29 -7.63
CA VAL A 108 -1.20 -24.47 -6.23
C VAL A 108 -0.73 -23.15 -5.64
N ILE A 109 0.15 -22.41 -6.33
CA ILE A 109 0.65 -21.12 -5.82
C ILE A 109 -0.48 -20.07 -5.81
N GLN A 110 -1.41 -20.12 -6.76
CA GLN A 110 -2.61 -19.27 -6.75
C GLN A 110 -3.56 -19.54 -5.57
N LYS A 111 -3.57 -20.75 -4.99
CA LYS A 111 -4.34 -21.09 -3.78
C LYS A 111 -3.70 -20.54 -2.51
N PHE A 112 -2.38 -20.32 -2.46
CA PHE A 112 -1.71 -19.58 -1.38
C PHE A 112 -1.93 -18.06 -1.46
N TYR A 113 -2.06 -17.52 -2.68
CA TYR A 113 -2.28 -16.09 -2.91
C TYR A 113 -3.52 -15.82 -3.78
N PRO A 114 -4.76 -16.05 -3.27
CA PRO A 114 -5.99 -15.61 -3.93
C PRO A 114 -6.07 -14.08 -4.04
N ILE A 115 -6.99 -13.58 -4.88
CA ILE A 115 -7.27 -12.14 -5.01
C ILE A 115 -7.66 -11.58 -3.64
N GLY A 116 -7.07 -10.44 -3.28
CA GLY A 116 -7.18 -9.83 -1.96
C GLY A 116 -5.99 -10.12 -1.03
N SER A 117 -5.20 -11.17 -1.28
CA SER A 117 -4.06 -11.53 -0.42
C SER A 117 -2.98 -10.45 -0.39
N LEU A 118 -2.35 -10.30 0.78
CA LEU A 118 -1.18 -9.44 0.98
C LEU A 118 0.11 -10.28 0.94
N TYR A 119 1.14 -9.73 0.31
CA TYR A 119 2.51 -10.25 0.32
C TYR A 119 3.45 -9.17 0.86
N LEU A 120 4.24 -9.52 1.88
CA LEU A 120 5.16 -8.63 2.59
C LEU A 120 6.60 -8.99 2.19
N THR A 121 7.40 -7.98 1.82
CA THR A 121 8.80 -8.16 1.42
C THR A 121 9.62 -6.90 1.65
N THR A 122 10.92 -7.04 1.92
CA THR A 122 11.87 -5.91 1.97
C THR A 122 12.36 -5.48 0.59
N VAL A 123 12.01 -6.21 -0.48
CA VAL A 123 12.47 -5.97 -1.85
C VAL A 123 11.36 -5.34 -2.69
N SER A 124 11.69 -4.35 -3.51
CA SER A 124 10.72 -3.59 -4.34
C SER A 124 10.22 -4.33 -5.59
N THR A 125 10.65 -5.58 -5.82
CA THR A 125 10.24 -6.40 -6.97
C THR A 125 8.74 -6.67 -6.95
N ASN A 126 8.06 -6.51 -8.09
CA ASN A 126 6.62 -6.80 -8.15
C ASN A 126 6.39 -8.32 -8.05
N PRO A 127 5.49 -8.81 -7.18
CA PRO A 127 5.32 -10.26 -6.97
C PRO A 127 4.90 -11.04 -8.23
N LYS A 128 4.34 -10.38 -9.26
CA LYS A 128 4.13 -11.00 -10.57
C LYS A 128 5.43 -11.54 -11.19
N GLN A 129 6.56 -10.89 -10.95
CA GLN A 129 7.89 -11.31 -11.43
C GLN A 129 8.46 -12.49 -10.62
N LEU A 130 7.98 -12.72 -9.40
CA LEU A 130 8.40 -13.82 -8.52
C LEU A 130 7.52 -15.06 -8.69
N PHE A 131 6.21 -14.87 -8.80
CA PHE A 131 5.21 -15.95 -8.89
C PHE A 131 4.75 -16.27 -10.31
N GLY A 132 5.08 -15.43 -11.30
CA GLY A 132 4.67 -15.59 -12.70
C GLY A 132 3.22 -15.21 -13.02
N PHE A 133 2.35 -15.04 -12.02
CA PHE A 133 0.92 -14.76 -12.19
C PHE A 133 0.40 -13.53 -11.44
N GLY A 134 -0.84 -13.16 -11.77
CA GLY A 134 -1.62 -12.14 -11.08
C GLY A 134 -1.29 -10.71 -11.45
N THR A 135 -2.04 -9.78 -10.87
CA THR A 135 -1.76 -8.34 -10.86
C THR A 135 -1.61 -7.91 -9.41
N TRP A 136 -0.50 -7.24 -9.11
CA TRP A 136 -0.13 -6.86 -7.75
C TRP A 136 0.13 -5.35 -7.67
N THR A 137 -0.52 -4.70 -6.72
CA THR A 137 -0.38 -3.25 -6.45
C THR A 137 0.22 -3.02 -5.06
N LEU A 138 1.01 -1.96 -4.89
CA LEU A 138 1.45 -1.55 -3.56
C LEU A 138 0.23 -1.16 -2.70
N TRP A 139 0.29 -1.54 -1.43
CA TRP A 139 -0.79 -1.42 -0.46
C TRP A 139 -0.27 -0.81 0.84
N GLY A 140 -1.15 -0.20 1.64
CA GLY A 140 -0.83 0.23 3.01
C GLY A 140 0.35 1.21 3.14
N SER A 141 0.75 1.91 2.07
CA SER A 141 1.95 2.74 2.08
C SER A 141 1.89 3.81 3.19
N GLY A 142 2.94 3.85 4.03
CA GLY A 142 3.02 4.73 5.19
C GLY A 142 2.10 4.38 6.36
N ARG A 143 1.54 3.16 6.41
CA ARG A 143 0.60 2.65 7.42
C ARG A 143 1.05 1.28 7.94
N VAL A 144 0.47 0.84 9.06
CA VAL A 144 0.61 -0.51 9.61
C VAL A 144 -0.71 -1.27 9.40
N PRO A 145 -0.70 -2.56 9.02
CA PRO A 145 -1.93 -3.36 8.97
C PRO A 145 -2.56 -3.50 10.36
N VAL A 146 -3.88 -3.33 10.45
CA VAL A 146 -4.68 -3.68 11.62
C VAL A 146 -5.74 -4.68 11.19
N GLY A 147 -6.00 -5.70 12.03
CA GLY A 147 -7.05 -6.68 11.76
C GLY A 147 -8.43 -6.05 11.82
N VAL A 148 -9.34 -6.45 10.92
CA VAL A 148 -10.72 -5.97 10.94
C VAL A 148 -11.44 -6.50 12.17
N SER A 149 -11.99 -5.60 12.97
CA SER A 149 -12.80 -5.91 14.14
C SER A 149 -14.20 -5.33 13.91
N THR A 150 -15.16 -6.17 13.53
CA THR A 150 -16.47 -5.72 13.04
C THR A 150 -17.33 -4.99 14.07
N GLY A 151 -17.07 -5.21 15.37
CA GLY A 151 -17.70 -4.48 16.47
C GLY A 151 -17.00 -3.17 16.87
N ASP A 152 -15.83 -2.87 16.29
CA ASP A 152 -15.03 -1.68 16.61
C ASP A 152 -15.29 -0.57 15.56
N SER A 153 -15.71 0.61 16.01
CA SER A 153 -16.08 1.71 15.11
C SER A 153 -14.92 2.21 14.25
N ASP A 154 -13.67 1.99 14.63
CA ASP A 154 -12.48 2.45 13.91
C ASP A 154 -11.96 1.37 12.94
N PHE A 155 -12.12 0.09 13.27
CA PHE A 155 -11.59 -1.05 12.51
C PHE A 155 -12.65 -1.96 11.86
N ASN A 156 -13.91 -1.54 11.78
CA ASN A 156 -15.03 -2.36 11.30
C ASN A 156 -15.02 -2.80 9.82
N THR A 157 -14.22 -2.19 8.94
CA THR A 157 -14.20 -2.55 7.51
C THR A 157 -12.78 -2.70 6.95
N VAL A 158 -12.63 -3.58 5.95
CA VAL A 158 -11.37 -3.74 5.21
C VAL A 158 -10.94 -2.43 4.55
N GLU A 159 -9.63 -2.19 4.50
CA GLU A 159 -8.99 -1.05 3.82
C GLU A 159 -9.37 0.35 4.33
N LYS A 160 -10.11 0.42 5.44
CA LYS A 160 -10.34 1.66 6.18
C LYS A 160 -9.02 2.24 6.70
N THR A 161 -8.89 3.56 6.65
CA THR A 161 -7.66 4.26 7.06
C THR A 161 -7.92 5.27 8.15
N GLY A 162 -7.05 5.32 9.16
CA GLY A 162 -7.05 6.31 10.23
C GLY A 162 -5.67 6.48 10.84
N GLY A 163 -5.62 7.09 12.03
CA GLY A 163 -4.39 7.37 12.77
C GLY A 163 -3.62 8.61 12.28
N ALA A 164 -2.71 9.11 13.13
CA ALA A 164 -1.89 10.28 12.85
C ALA A 164 -0.46 10.08 13.38
N LYS A 165 0.54 10.66 12.69
CA LYS A 165 1.95 10.64 13.10
C LYS A 165 2.24 11.63 14.24
N THR A 166 1.40 12.63 14.40
CA THR A 166 1.52 13.71 15.40
C THR A 166 0.15 14.05 15.95
N VAL A 167 0.07 14.36 17.24
CA VAL A 167 -1.15 14.82 17.91
C VAL A 167 -0.86 16.18 18.57
N SER A 168 -1.75 17.16 18.37
CA SER A 168 -1.66 18.45 19.05
C SER A 168 -2.20 18.32 20.47
N ALA A 169 -1.32 18.40 21.47
CA ALA A 169 -1.69 18.32 22.89
C ALA A 169 -2.18 19.68 23.42
N ALA A 170 -3.29 20.16 22.87
CA ALA A 170 -4.00 21.31 23.39
C ALA A 170 -4.60 20.97 24.76
N HIS A 171 -4.10 21.61 25.81
CA HIS A 171 -4.71 21.64 27.12
C HIS A 171 -4.74 23.08 27.62
N SER A 172 -5.68 23.39 28.51
CA SER A 172 -5.83 24.70 29.12
C SER A 172 -6.18 24.54 30.58
N HIS A 173 -5.56 25.33 31.45
CA HIS A 173 -6.05 25.48 32.82
C HIS A 173 -7.10 26.60 32.86
N THR A 174 -8.24 26.32 33.50
CA THR A 174 -9.20 27.36 33.87
C THR A 174 -8.69 28.06 35.12
N VAL A 175 -7.93 29.15 34.93
CA VAL A 175 -7.69 30.11 36.02
C VAL A 175 -8.92 31.02 36.07
N ASN A 176 -9.68 30.99 37.17
CA ASN A 176 -10.79 31.92 37.34
C ASN A 176 -10.25 33.36 37.34
N SER A 177 -10.77 34.20 36.44
CA SER A 177 -10.44 35.62 36.44
C SER A 177 -11.04 36.27 37.69
N HIS A 178 -10.19 36.72 38.60
CA HIS A 178 -10.55 37.54 39.75
C HIS A 178 -9.87 38.91 39.67
N THR A 179 -10.44 39.89 40.35
CA THR A 179 -9.89 41.26 40.45
C THR A 179 -9.53 41.55 41.91
N HIS A 180 -8.45 42.28 42.13
CA HIS A 180 -8.09 42.78 43.45
C HIS A 180 -8.67 44.18 43.61
N VAL A 181 -9.63 44.33 44.52
CA VAL A 181 -10.30 45.61 44.80
C VAL A 181 -10.10 45.95 46.27
N THR A 182 -9.29 46.98 46.54
CA THR A 182 -9.35 47.70 47.81
C THR A 182 -10.58 48.60 47.78
N GLY A 183 -11.53 48.39 48.69
CA GLY A 183 -12.72 49.25 48.78
C GLY A 183 -12.37 50.69 49.15
N ASN A 184 -13.25 51.63 48.82
CA ASN A 184 -13.12 53.03 49.23
C ASN A 184 -13.03 53.12 50.77
N HIS A 185 -11.92 53.66 51.28
CA HIS A 185 -11.81 54.07 52.67
C HIS A 185 -11.96 55.59 52.77
N VAL A 186 -12.49 56.06 53.90
CA VAL A 186 -12.52 57.48 54.27
C VAL A 186 -11.86 57.56 55.63
N LEU A 187 -10.72 58.25 55.72
CA LEU A 187 -9.97 58.36 56.97
C LEU A 187 -10.83 59.02 58.04
N THR A 188 -11.11 58.25 59.10
CA THR A 188 -11.84 58.71 60.27
C THR A 188 -10.92 59.43 61.25
N VAL A 189 -11.49 60.24 62.14
CA VAL A 189 -10.72 60.91 63.22
C VAL A 189 -10.06 59.87 64.16
N SER A 190 -10.62 58.67 64.27
CA SER A 190 -10.06 57.53 65.00
C SER A 190 -8.83 56.87 64.35
N GLU A 191 -8.62 57.05 63.04
CA GLU A 191 -7.46 56.51 62.32
C GLU A 191 -6.30 57.53 62.25
N MET A 192 -6.54 58.79 62.60
CA MET A 192 -5.51 59.82 62.67
C MET A 192 -4.81 59.81 64.04
N PRO A 193 -3.45 59.78 64.09
CA PRO A 193 -2.72 59.90 65.35
C PRO A 193 -3.05 61.20 66.09
N GLN A 194 -3.51 61.07 67.34
CA GLN A 194 -3.75 62.22 68.21
C GLN A 194 -2.46 62.99 68.45
N HIS A 195 -2.50 64.29 68.19
CA HIS A 195 -1.43 65.22 68.49
C HIS A 195 -2.05 66.52 69.02
N ARG A 196 -1.27 67.31 69.77
CA ARG A 196 -1.67 68.62 70.29
C ARG A 196 -0.62 69.66 69.92
N HIS A 197 -1.05 70.92 69.81
CA HIS A 197 -0.18 72.06 69.57
C HIS A 197 -0.22 72.96 70.81
N ASP A 198 0.78 72.84 71.68
CA ASP A 198 0.90 73.65 72.90
C ASP A 198 1.44 75.06 72.53
N VAL A 199 0.57 75.94 72.03
CA VAL A 199 0.93 77.30 71.58
C VAL A 199 1.00 78.27 72.76
N LEU A 200 2.21 78.48 73.29
CA LEU A 200 2.46 79.40 74.40
C LEU A 200 2.61 80.86 73.92
N THR A 201 1.51 81.62 73.94
CA THR A 201 1.49 83.08 73.73
C THR A 201 1.37 83.83 75.06
N GLU A 202 2.50 84.05 75.74
CA GLU A 202 2.55 84.94 76.92
C GLU A 202 2.84 86.41 76.50
N TRP A 203 2.14 87.36 77.14
CA TRP A 203 2.49 88.78 77.09
C TRP A 203 2.44 89.41 78.48
N THR A 204 3.45 90.19 78.83
CA THR A 204 3.61 90.75 80.19
C THR A 204 3.56 92.27 80.15
N VAL A 205 2.53 92.87 80.79
CA VAL A 205 2.41 94.34 80.87
C VAL A 205 3.39 94.88 81.91
N LEU A 206 4.44 95.58 81.45
CA LEU A 206 5.47 96.17 82.30
C LEU A 206 4.94 97.39 83.10
N PRO A 207 5.46 97.65 84.32
CA PRO A 207 5.08 98.82 85.10
C PRO A 207 5.46 100.13 84.41
N GLY A 208 4.54 101.11 84.43
CA GLY A 208 4.76 102.47 83.88
C GLY A 208 4.10 102.76 82.54
N SER A 209 3.54 101.76 81.84
CA SER A 209 2.78 102.00 80.60
C SER A 209 1.36 102.50 80.88
N PHE A 210 0.99 103.64 80.31
CA PHE A 210 -0.39 104.14 80.33
C PHE A 210 -1.27 103.36 79.33
N PRO A 211 -2.58 103.15 79.59
CA PRO A 211 -3.38 102.17 78.86
C PRO A 211 -3.94 102.70 77.54
N SER A 212 -3.34 102.31 76.41
CA SER A 212 -3.98 102.31 75.08
C SER A 212 -3.39 101.22 74.16
N ASN A 213 -3.12 100.03 74.71
CA ASN A 213 -2.78 98.86 73.91
C ASN A 213 -4.04 98.34 73.22
N GLN A 214 -4.20 98.59 71.93
CA GLN A 214 -5.22 97.93 71.12
C GLN A 214 -4.87 96.44 70.96
N LEU A 215 -5.75 95.56 71.45
CA LEU A 215 -5.72 94.15 71.10
C LEU A 215 -6.29 93.99 69.69
N VAL A 216 -5.43 93.74 68.71
CA VAL A 216 -5.85 93.51 67.32
C VAL A 216 -6.30 92.05 67.17
N SER A 217 -7.62 91.86 67.18
CA SER A 217 -8.27 90.65 66.67
C SER A 217 -7.93 90.50 65.18
N PRO A 218 -7.36 89.36 64.71
CA PRO A 218 -6.97 89.22 63.31
C PRO A 218 -8.13 89.14 62.30
N THR A 219 -9.34 88.80 62.75
CA THR A 219 -10.44 88.36 61.86
C THR A 219 -11.80 89.01 62.08
N GLU A 220 -12.04 89.71 63.20
CA GLU A 220 -13.32 90.40 63.42
C GLU A 220 -13.15 91.69 64.24
N GLN A 221 -13.76 92.78 63.77
CA GLN A 221 -13.49 94.16 64.20
C GLN A 221 -14.25 94.57 65.48
N THR A 222 -14.32 93.65 66.45
CA THR A 222 -15.12 93.78 67.67
C THR A 222 -14.30 94.49 68.76
N TYR A 223 -14.47 95.81 68.89
CA TYR A 223 -13.74 96.67 69.83
C TYR A 223 -14.11 96.42 71.30
N ALA A 224 -13.61 95.34 71.89
CA ALA A 224 -13.75 95.05 73.32
C ALA A 224 -12.85 95.98 74.17
N SER A 225 -13.41 97.12 74.63
CA SER A 225 -12.72 98.05 75.53
C SER A 225 -12.64 97.48 76.95
N VAL A 226 -11.61 96.67 77.23
CA VAL A 226 -11.40 96.05 78.55
C VAL A 226 -10.94 97.10 79.58
N SER A 227 -11.90 97.69 80.29
CA SER A 227 -11.62 98.57 81.43
C SER A 227 -11.25 97.77 82.68
N GLY A 228 -10.29 98.26 83.47
CA GLY A 228 -9.87 97.62 84.73
C GLY A 228 -8.71 96.61 84.63
N VAL A 229 -8.04 96.51 83.49
CA VAL A 229 -6.81 95.71 83.34
C VAL A 229 -5.72 96.22 84.29
N LYS A 230 -5.21 95.36 85.18
CA LYS A 230 -4.12 95.69 86.11
C LYS A 230 -2.76 95.25 85.55
N ALA A 231 -1.76 96.13 85.65
CA ALA A 231 -0.37 95.78 85.33
C ALA A 231 0.09 94.58 86.18
N GLY A 232 0.86 93.67 85.58
CA GLY A 232 1.29 92.42 86.22
C GLY A 232 0.22 91.31 86.31
N THR A 233 -1.04 91.54 85.94
CA THR A 233 -2.09 90.51 85.93
C THR A 233 -2.17 89.80 84.58
N ARG A 234 -2.14 88.46 84.57
CA ARG A 234 -2.39 87.64 83.38
C ARG A 234 -3.90 87.49 83.14
N TYR A 235 -4.34 87.57 81.89
CA TYR A 235 -5.73 87.39 81.45
C TYR A 235 -5.80 86.38 80.32
N PRO A 236 -6.65 85.33 80.40
CA PRO A 236 -6.85 84.39 79.29
C PRO A 236 -7.74 85.01 78.19
N LEU A 237 -7.44 84.68 76.94
CA LEU A 237 -8.31 84.93 75.80
C LEU A 237 -9.18 83.68 75.52
N PRO A 238 -10.39 83.82 74.94
CA PRO A 238 -11.19 82.67 74.52
C PRO A 238 -10.51 81.94 73.34
N GLU A 239 -10.39 80.61 73.44
CA GLU A 239 -9.84 79.77 72.38
C GLU A 239 -10.78 79.71 71.16
N THR A 240 -10.24 79.91 69.96
CA THR A 240 -10.97 79.84 68.69
C THR A 240 -10.38 78.80 67.73
N SER A 241 -9.98 77.64 68.28
CA SER A 241 -9.43 76.51 67.53
C SER A 241 -10.47 75.83 66.64
N GLN A 242 -10.65 76.33 65.41
CA GLN A 242 -11.52 75.71 64.41
C GLN A 242 -10.89 74.42 63.86
N TYR A 243 -11.54 73.28 64.09
CA TYR A 243 -11.19 72.01 63.47
C TYR A 243 -11.63 71.99 61.99
N VAL A 244 -10.68 72.15 61.06
CA VAL A 244 -10.90 72.00 59.61
C VAL A 244 -9.87 71.08 58.95
N GLY A 245 -9.90 69.80 59.33
CA GLY A 245 -9.36 68.74 58.49
C GLY A 245 -10.29 68.51 57.30
N ASN A 246 -9.90 68.95 56.10
CA ASN A 246 -10.71 68.79 54.89
C ASN A 246 -10.63 67.33 54.38
N SER A 247 -11.56 66.48 54.81
CA SER A 247 -11.67 65.07 54.40
C SER A 247 -12.19 64.91 52.97
N ALA A 248 -11.44 65.41 51.99
CA ALA A 248 -11.66 65.12 50.58
C ALA A 248 -11.39 63.62 50.33
N ALA A 249 -12.44 62.88 49.96
CA ALA A 249 -12.33 61.48 49.58
C ALA A 249 -11.45 61.33 48.33
N HIS A 250 -10.53 60.38 48.34
CA HIS A 250 -9.64 60.08 47.21
C HIS A 250 -9.68 58.60 46.88
N ASN A 251 -9.73 58.28 45.57
CA ASN A 251 -9.89 56.90 45.12
C ASN A 251 -8.54 56.19 45.05
N HIS A 252 -8.42 55.08 45.76
CA HIS A 252 -7.37 54.09 45.53
C HIS A 252 -7.82 53.24 44.34
N GLY A 253 -7.12 53.39 43.20
CA GLY A 253 -7.50 52.73 41.94
C GLY A 253 -7.30 51.22 41.96
N ASN A 254 -7.70 50.55 40.87
CA ASN A 254 -7.44 49.13 40.69
C ASN A 254 -5.94 48.82 40.82
N THR A 255 -5.57 47.91 41.72
CA THR A 255 -4.18 47.61 42.08
C THR A 255 -3.52 46.53 41.21
N GLY A 256 -4.23 45.94 40.24
CA GLY A 256 -3.63 44.97 39.33
C GLY A 256 -4.42 44.65 38.06
N SER A 257 -3.73 44.15 37.04
CA SER A 257 -4.36 43.51 35.89
C SER A 257 -4.93 42.14 36.29
N ALA A 258 -5.99 41.68 35.62
CA ALA A 258 -6.44 40.30 35.75
C ALA A 258 -5.32 39.33 35.29
N SER A 259 -5.22 38.17 35.95
CA SER A 259 -4.19 37.17 35.61
C SER A 259 -4.32 36.74 34.14
N PRO A 260 -3.22 36.66 33.37
CA PRO A 260 -3.28 36.22 31.99
C PRO A 260 -3.78 34.77 31.92
N GLY A 261 -4.79 34.53 31.08
CA GLY A 261 -5.31 33.19 30.83
C GLY A 261 -4.22 32.26 30.29
N THR A 262 -4.09 31.07 30.87
CA THR A 262 -3.01 30.11 30.58
C THR A 262 -3.22 29.37 29.26
N SER A 263 -3.16 30.09 28.14
CA SER A 263 -3.20 29.56 26.78
C SER A 263 -1.88 28.92 26.33
N SER A 264 -1.35 27.99 27.14
CA SER A 264 -0.11 27.28 26.86
C SER A 264 -0.34 26.10 25.92
N SER A 265 -0.29 26.37 24.61
CA SER A 265 -0.23 25.27 23.63
C SER A 265 1.07 24.50 23.81
N LEU A 266 0.97 23.24 24.22
CA LEU A 266 2.11 22.32 24.10
C LEU A 266 2.40 22.09 22.61
N GLY A 267 3.67 21.80 22.29
CA GLY A 267 4.07 21.40 20.95
C GLY A 267 3.42 20.08 20.51
N ASN A 268 3.41 19.85 19.19
CA ASN A 268 2.91 18.59 18.62
C ASN A 268 3.69 17.39 19.18
N ILE A 269 2.99 16.46 19.82
CA ILE A 269 3.56 15.21 20.31
C ILE A 269 3.66 14.23 19.14
N THR A 270 4.82 13.58 18.96
CA THR A 270 4.96 12.49 17.98
C THR A 270 4.33 11.20 18.50
N ASN A 271 3.55 10.54 17.66
CA ASN A 271 2.85 9.28 17.95
C ASN A 271 3.49 8.10 17.18
N LEU A 272 4.75 8.25 16.77
CA LEU A 272 5.51 7.21 16.08
C LEU A 272 6.31 6.36 17.08
N GLN A 273 5.86 5.12 17.28
CA GLN A 273 6.69 4.06 17.86
C GLN A 273 7.88 3.75 16.94
N PRO A 274 9.00 3.20 17.44
CA PRO A 274 10.10 2.72 16.60
C PRO A 274 9.59 1.72 15.55
N TYR A 275 9.99 1.89 14.28
CA TYR A 275 9.46 1.12 13.16
C TYR A 275 10.54 0.67 12.19
N ILE A 276 10.26 -0.43 11.47
CA ILE A 276 11.00 -0.89 10.29
C ILE A 276 10.01 -1.06 9.13
N THR A 277 10.42 -0.65 7.93
CA THR A 277 9.52 -0.60 6.76
C THR A 277 9.71 -1.79 5.82
N CYS A 278 8.61 -2.33 5.29
CA CYS A 278 8.61 -3.28 4.19
C CYS A 278 7.60 -2.85 3.11
N TYR A 279 7.71 -3.41 1.91
CA TYR A 279 6.70 -3.31 0.86
C TYR A 279 5.58 -4.30 1.13
N MET A 280 4.35 -3.81 1.16
CA MET A 280 3.14 -4.61 1.16
C MET A 280 2.52 -4.55 -0.24
N TRP A 281 2.28 -5.72 -0.84
CA TRP A 281 1.64 -5.86 -2.14
C TRP A 281 0.30 -6.58 -1.99
N LYS A 282 -0.77 -6.04 -2.56
CA LYS A 282 -2.09 -6.71 -2.63
C LYS A 282 -2.29 -7.33 -4.00
N ARG A 283 -2.73 -8.59 -4.07
CA ARG A 283 -3.20 -9.18 -5.33
C ARG A 283 -4.57 -8.60 -5.69
N THR A 284 -4.68 -7.96 -6.85
CA THR A 284 -5.93 -7.36 -7.34
C THR A 284 -6.58 -8.14 -8.49
N LYS A 285 -5.83 -9.00 -9.17
CA LYS A 285 -6.27 -9.97 -10.20
C LYS A 285 -5.37 -11.20 -10.15
#